data_AF-A0A183PN47-F1
#
_entry.id   AF-A0A183PN47-F1
#
_cell.length_a   1.000
_cell.length_b   1.000
_cell.length_c   1.000
_cell.angle_alpha   90.00
_cell.angle_beta   90.00
_cell.angle_gamma   90.00
#
_symmetry.space_group_name_H-M   'P 1'
#
loop_
_entity.id
_entity.type
_entity.pdbx_description
1 polymer ?
#
loop_
_entity_poly.entity_id
_entity_poly.type
_entity_poly.pdbx_seq_one_letter_code
_entity_poly.pdbx_strand_id
1 'polypeptide(L)'
;MFTQNCVYKLGCIDRDVYYIAESSREIVTRAKEHIRYTKKPPNNPVELNQLQIKSAIAVHAIFNNHQIDFKNIYIFQEGFSNYKERRVAEAFHIMLSPTSLNRKEGLTIYTTSTIYPNHSI
;
A
#
# COMPACT_ATOMS: atom_id res chain seq x y z
N MET A 1 3.92 -10.53 -17.02
CA MET A 1 4.52 -10.83 -15.71
C MET A 1 3.48 -11.58 -14.89
N PHE A 2 3.70 -12.86 -14.60
CA PHE A 2 2.75 -13.73 -13.86
C PHE A 2 3.11 -13.82 -12.36
N THR A 3 3.57 -12.71 -11.77
CA THR A 3 3.94 -12.70 -10.36
C THR A 3 2.70 -12.65 -9.49
N GLN A 4 2.62 -13.58 -8.53
CA GLN A 4 1.60 -13.67 -7.49
C GLN A 4 2.29 -13.91 -6.13
N ASN A 5 1.53 -13.87 -5.03
CA ASN A 5 2.08 -14.00 -3.68
C ASN A 5 3.31 -13.10 -3.48
N CYS A 6 3.12 -11.80 -3.64
CA CYS A 6 4.19 -10.80 -3.67
C CYS A 6 3.83 -9.55 -2.86
N VAL A 7 4.86 -8.74 -2.60
CA VAL A 7 4.73 -7.35 -2.15
C VAL A 7 5.26 -6.45 -3.26
N TYR A 8 4.49 -5.42 -3.61
CA TYR A 8 4.78 -4.55 -4.75
C TYR A 8 4.57 -3.08 -4.40
N LYS A 9 5.06 -2.19 -5.26
CA LYS A 9 4.71 -0.78 -5.28
C LYS A 9 4.13 -0.31 -6.60
N LEU A 10 3.24 0.67 -6.50
CA LEU A 10 2.73 1.49 -7.60
C LEU A 10 3.12 2.94 -7.36
N GLY A 11 3.70 3.60 -8.37
CA GLY A 11 4.08 5.00 -8.31
C GLY A 11 2.99 5.94 -8.82
N CYS A 12 2.97 7.16 -8.30
CA CYS A 12 2.34 8.29 -8.99
C CYS A 12 3.31 8.86 -10.03
N ILE A 13 2.82 9.22 -11.21
CA ILE A 13 3.65 9.85 -12.25
C ILE A 13 3.91 11.32 -11.92
N ASP A 14 2.91 12.01 -11.35
CA ASP A 14 2.97 13.44 -11.09
C ASP A 14 3.73 13.81 -9.81
N ARG A 15 3.98 12.85 -8.90
CA ARG A 15 4.69 13.06 -7.63
C ARG A 15 5.50 11.83 -7.23
N ASP A 16 6.61 12.06 -6.51
CA ASP A 16 7.45 11.02 -5.91
C ASP A 16 6.81 10.41 -4.65
N VAL A 17 5.65 9.80 -4.85
CA VAL A 17 4.89 9.07 -3.84
C VAL A 17 4.46 7.73 -4.42
N TYR A 18 4.34 6.73 -3.56
CA TYR A 18 4.02 5.38 -4.00
C TYR A 18 3.14 4.65 -2.99
N TYR A 19 2.36 3.71 -3.50
CA TYR A 19 1.54 2.81 -2.70
C TYR A 19 2.18 1.45 -2.65
N ILE A 20 2.30 0.88 -1.46
CA ILE A 20 2.88 -0.46 -1.22
C ILE A 20 1.75 -1.39 -0.80
N ALA A 21 1.69 -2.60 -1.35
CA ALA A 21 0.71 -3.57 -0.92
C ALA A 21 1.16 -5.01 -1.13
N GLU A 22 0.54 -5.93 -0.40
CA GLU A 22 0.62 -7.36 -0.70
C GLU A 22 -0.48 -7.81 -1.67
N SER A 23 -0.17 -8.87 -2.43
CA SER A 23 -1.16 -9.58 -3.22
C SER A 23 -0.89 -11.07 -3.25
N SER A 24 -1.88 -11.87 -2.87
CA SER A 24 -1.96 -13.30 -3.25
C SER A 24 -2.32 -13.50 -4.71
N ARG A 25 -3.04 -12.55 -5.32
CA ARG A 25 -3.44 -12.59 -6.73
C ARG A 25 -2.29 -12.17 -7.62
N GLU A 26 -2.39 -12.55 -8.90
CA GLU A 26 -1.49 -12.03 -9.93
C GLU A 26 -1.48 -10.49 -9.95
N ILE A 27 -0.29 -9.93 -10.07
CA ILE A 27 -0.08 -8.48 -10.02
C ILE A 27 -0.84 -7.73 -11.11
N VAL A 28 -0.94 -8.33 -12.30
CA VAL A 28 -1.70 -7.77 -13.43
C VAL A 28 -3.20 -7.67 -13.10
N THR A 29 -3.74 -8.66 -12.38
CA THR A 29 -5.14 -8.64 -11.93
C THR A 29 -5.35 -7.54 -10.90
N ARG A 30 -4.45 -7.42 -9.91
CA ARG A 30 -4.53 -6.37 -8.89
C ARG A 30 -4.39 -4.96 -9.50
N ALA A 31 -3.53 -4.78 -10.50
CA ALA A 31 -3.41 -3.53 -11.24
C ALA A 31 -4.70 -3.17 -11.98
N LYS A 32 -5.35 -4.14 -12.64
CA LYS A 32 -6.66 -3.93 -13.30
C LYS A 32 -7.76 -3.54 -12.31
N GLU A 33 -7.75 -4.09 -11.10
CA GLU A 33 -8.66 -3.70 -10.03
C GLU A 33 -8.44 -2.23 -9.64
N HIS A 34 -7.19 -1.81 -9.39
CA HIS A 34 -6.86 -0.41 -9.12
C HIS A 34 -7.27 0.54 -10.26
N ILE A 35 -7.05 0.17 -11.52
CA ILE A 35 -7.51 0.94 -12.69
C ILE A 35 -9.04 1.07 -12.73
N ARG A 36 -9.79 0.02 -12.33
CA ARG A 36 -11.25 0.13 -12.23
C ARG A 36 -11.67 1.07 -11.12
N TYR A 37 -10.96 1.06 -10.00
CA TYR A 37 -11.22 1.95 -8.88
C TYR A 37 -10.97 3.43 -9.21
N THR A 38 -9.94 3.75 -10.00
CA THR A 38 -9.68 5.15 -10.42
C THR A 38 -10.79 5.74 -11.31
N LYS A 39 -11.53 4.89 -12.03
CA LYS A 39 -12.63 5.30 -12.90
C LYS A 39 -13.95 5.55 -12.17
N LYS A 40 -14.04 5.22 -10.88
CA LYS A 40 -15.26 5.33 -10.09
C LYS A 40 -15.03 6.23 -8.87
N PRO A 41 -15.23 7.56 -8.99
CA PRO A 41 -15.25 8.45 -7.85
C PRO A 41 -16.27 8.02 -6.80
N PRO A 42 -15.94 8.08 -5.50
CA PRO A 42 -16.90 7.79 -4.44
C PRO A 42 -17.94 8.91 -4.34
N ASN A 43 -19.22 8.56 -4.22
CA ASN A 43 -20.31 9.54 -4.17
C ASN A 43 -20.73 9.93 -2.75
N ASN A 44 -20.24 9.21 -1.74
CA ASN A 44 -20.57 9.42 -0.34
C ASN A 44 -19.43 8.94 0.59
N PRO A 45 -19.43 9.32 1.88
CA PRO A 45 -18.38 8.94 2.82
C PRO A 45 -18.20 7.42 3.03
N VAL A 46 -19.26 6.63 2.85
CA VAL A 46 -19.20 5.16 2.98
C VAL A 46 -18.42 4.56 1.82
N GLU A 47 -18.73 4.98 0.59
CA GLU A 47 -17.98 4.60 -0.61
C GLU A 47 -16.52 5.05 -0.54
N LEU A 48 -16.26 6.25 -0.02
CA LEU A 48 -14.91 6.76 0.16
C LEU A 48 -14.10 5.87 1.10
N ASN A 49 -14.65 5.51 2.26
CA ASN A 49 -13.98 4.63 3.21
C ASN A 49 -13.71 3.24 2.61
N GLN A 50 -14.70 2.65 1.92
CA GLN A 50 -14.51 1.38 1.24
C GLN A 50 -13.42 1.45 0.15
N LEU A 51 -13.37 2.55 -0.61
CA LEU A 51 -12.37 2.77 -1.63
C LEU A 51 -10.97 2.95 -1.03
N GLN A 52 -10.86 3.66 0.10
CA GLN A 52 -9.60 3.82 0.83
C GLN A 52 -9.05 2.48 1.31
N ILE A 53 -9.90 1.58 1.81
CA ILE A 53 -9.52 0.22 2.23
C ILE A 53 -9.08 -0.63 1.03
N LYS A 54 -9.81 -0.55 -0.09
CA LYS A 54 -9.52 -1.37 -1.28
C LYS A 54 -8.32 -0.86 -2.08
N SER A 55 -8.13 0.46 -2.12
CA SER A 55 -7.23 1.11 -3.06
C SER A 55 -6.94 2.56 -2.68
N ALA A 56 -6.08 2.77 -1.68
CA ALA A 56 -5.61 4.10 -1.30
C ALA A 56 -5.00 4.88 -2.48
N ILE A 57 -4.32 4.20 -3.42
CA ILE A 57 -3.77 4.83 -4.62
C ILE A 57 -4.84 5.33 -5.60
N ALA A 58 -6.02 4.71 -5.64
CA ALA A 58 -7.11 5.20 -6.47
C ALA A 58 -7.73 6.47 -5.88
N VAL A 59 -7.84 6.53 -4.55
CA VAL A 59 -8.26 7.75 -3.84
C VAL A 59 -7.27 8.87 -4.13
N HIS A 60 -5.97 8.60 -4.02
CA HIS A 60 -4.93 9.56 -4.38
C HIS A 60 -5.11 10.09 -5.81
N ALA A 61 -5.27 9.18 -6.79
CA ALA A 61 -5.45 9.54 -8.19
C ALA A 61 -6.69 10.44 -8.41
N ILE A 62 -7.85 10.04 -7.87
CA ILE A 62 -9.13 10.74 -8.08
C ILE A 62 -9.09 12.14 -7.47
N PHE A 63 -8.72 12.27 -6.20
CA PHE A 63 -8.83 13.54 -5.48
C PHE A 63 -7.74 14.55 -5.84
N ASN A 64 -6.61 14.08 -6.38
CA ASN A 64 -5.52 14.96 -6.81
C ASN A 64 -5.45 15.11 -8.34
N ASN A 65 -6.33 14.42 -9.09
CA ASN A 65 -6.26 14.33 -10.55
C ASN A 65 -4.87 13.90 -11.06
N HIS A 66 -4.27 12.92 -10.36
CA HIS A 66 -2.95 12.40 -10.68
C HIS A 66 -3.04 11.08 -11.48
N GLN A 67 -2.06 10.86 -12.34
CA GLN A 67 -1.82 9.63 -13.07
C GLN A 67 -0.99 8.66 -12.23
N ILE A 68 -1.38 7.39 -12.30
CA ILE A 68 -0.70 6.28 -11.62
C ILE A 68 0.03 5.44 -12.66
N ASP A 69 1.27 5.08 -12.37
CA ASP A 69 2.07 4.22 -13.25
C ASP A 69 1.70 2.74 -13.05
N PHE A 70 0.70 2.29 -13.82
CA PHE A 70 0.30 0.89 -13.86
C PHE A 70 1.17 0.03 -14.80
N LYS A 71 2.11 0.63 -15.54
CA LYS A 71 2.99 -0.10 -16.46
C LYS A 71 4.25 -0.55 -15.74
N ASN A 72 4.83 0.31 -14.90
CA ASN A 72 6.06 0.04 -14.16
C ASN A 72 5.76 -0.35 -12.71
N ILE A 73 5.11 -1.49 -12.54
CA ILE A 73 4.88 -2.07 -11.21
C ILE A 73 6.18 -2.69 -10.73
N TYR A 74 6.66 -2.25 -9.58
CA TYR A 74 7.88 -2.79 -9.00
C TYR A 74 7.54 -3.82 -7.93
N ILE A 75 8.15 -5.00 -8.02
CA ILE A 75 7.99 -6.10 -7.06
C ILE A 75 9.17 -6.02 -6.09
N PHE A 76 8.89 -5.85 -4.80
CA PHE A 76 9.92 -5.86 -3.76
C PHE A 76 10.37 -7.29 -3.45
N GLN A 77 9.39 -8.17 -3.24
CA GLN A 77 9.59 -9.55 -2.82
C GLN A 77 8.44 -10.40 -3.39
N GLU A 78 8.74 -11.64 -3.75
CA GLU A 78 7.77 -12.60 -4.31
C GLU A 78 8.06 -14.02 -3.79
N GLY A 79 7.17 -14.97 -4.09
CA GLY A 79 7.34 -16.36 -3.70
C GLY A 79 6.96 -16.66 -2.24
N PHE A 80 6.19 -15.76 -1.60
CA PHE A 80 5.74 -15.97 -0.23
C PHE A 80 4.84 -17.19 -0.11
N SER A 81 5.06 -17.98 0.95
CA SER A 81 4.32 -19.23 1.17
C SER A 81 2.97 -18.97 1.84
N ASN A 82 2.85 -17.90 2.62
CA ASN A 82 1.64 -17.60 3.37
C ASN A 82 1.34 -16.10 3.49
N TYR A 83 0.12 -15.81 3.92
CA TYR A 83 -0.39 -14.45 4.11
C TYR A 83 0.36 -13.67 5.20
N LYS A 84 0.78 -14.33 6.28
CA LYS A 84 1.43 -13.65 7.41
C LYS A 84 2.78 -13.08 6.99
N GLU A 85 3.59 -13.85 6.26
CA GLU A 85 4.87 -13.38 5.70
C GLU A 85 4.67 -12.14 4.80
N ARG A 86 3.67 -12.18 3.91
CA ARG A 86 3.35 -11.05 3.04
C ARG A 86 2.96 -9.80 3.81
N ARG A 87 2.15 -9.94 4.85
CA ARG A 87 1.72 -8.81 5.69
C ARG A 87 2.88 -8.20 6.47
N VAL A 88 3.79 -9.02 7.00
CA VAL A 88 5.00 -8.55 7.68
C VAL A 88 5.91 -7.81 6.69
N ALA A 89 6.15 -8.39 5.51
CA ALA A 89 6.95 -7.76 4.47
C ALA A 89 6.33 -6.44 3.98
N GLU A 90 5.02 -6.38 3.75
CA GLU A 90 4.30 -5.15 3.42
C GLU A 90 4.48 -4.07 4.49
N ALA A 91 4.25 -4.42 5.76
CA ALA A 91 4.42 -3.48 6.87
C ALA A 91 5.86 -2.97 6.99
N PHE A 92 6.84 -3.85 6.79
CA PHE A 92 8.26 -3.50 6.77
C PHE A 92 8.59 -2.50 5.66
N HIS A 93 8.14 -2.75 4.42
CA HIS A 93 8.38 -1.83 3.30
C HIS A 93 7.65 -0.50 3.49
N ILE A 94 6.42 -0.49 4.01
CA ILE A 94 5.71 0.76 4.36
C ILE A 94 6.49 1.56 5.41
N MET A 95 7.01 0.89 6.44
CA MET A 95 7.78 1.55 7.52
C MET A 95 9.06 2.19 7.00
N LEU A 96 9.78 1.53 6.08
CA LEU A 96 11.00 2.06 5.47
C LEU A 96 10.74 3.14 4.42
N SER A 97 9.48 3.38 4.06
CA SER A 97 9.08 4.25 2.98
C SER A 97 8.33 5.49 3.47
N PRO A 98 9.06 6.60 3.73
CA PRO A 98 8.45 7.82 4.28
C PRO A 98 7.43 8.47 3.35
N THR A 99 7.56 8.26 2.03
CA THR A 99 6.65 8.81 1.00
C THR A 99 5.53 7.84 0.58
N SER A 100 5.27 6.81 1.39
CA SER A 100 4.19 5.87 1.10
C SER A 100 2.79 6.48 1.29
N LEU A 101 1.86 6.15 0.39
CA LEU A 101 0.45 6.56 0.43
C LEU A 101 -0.39 5.71 1.40
N ASN A 102 0.22 4.71 2.03
CA ASN A 102 -0.45 3.79 2.92
C ASN A 102 -0.89 4.49 4.21
N ARG A 103 -2.08 4.15 4.70
CA ARG A 103 -2.48 4.56 6.05
C ARG A 103 -1.61 3.87 7.08
N LYS A 104 -1.12 4.62 8.06
CA LYS A 104 -0.37 4.08 9.21
C LYS A 104 -1.27 3.59 10.35
N GLU A 105 -2.59 3.52 10.14
CA GLU A 105 -3.61 3.21 11.15
C GLU A 105 -3.52 1.79 11.76
N GLY A 106 -2.58 0.94 11.29
CA GLY A 106 -2.30 -0.38 11.87
C GLY A 106 -0.95 -0.52 12.57
N LEU A 107 -0.11 0.52 12.60
CA LEU A 107 1.29 0.45 13.07
C LEU A 107 1.52 1.35 14.30
N THR A 108 0.77 1.14 15.38
CA THR A 108 1.20 1.58 16.71
C THR A 108 2.06 0.47 17.32
N ILE A 109 3.32 0.40 16.91
CA ILE A 109 4.35 -0.34 17.66
C ILE A 109 4.87 0.60 18.73
N TYR A 110 4.51 0.35 19.98
CA TYR A 110 5.19 1.00 21.11
C TYR A 110 6.66 0.63 21.02
N THR A 111 7.52 1.62 20.76
CA THR A 111 8.96 1.47 20.95
C THR A 111 9.23 1.06 22.39
N THR A 112 10.10 0.08 22.62
CA THR A 112 10.51 -0.32 23.98
C THR A 112 11.12 0.83 24.78
N SER A 113 11.60 1.89 24.10
CA SER A 113 12.03 3.16 24.70
C SER A 113 10.91 3.92 25.42
N THR A 114 9.64 3.65 25.13
CA THR A 114 8.49 4.24 25.82
C THR A 114 7.97 3.38 26.97
N ILE A 115 8.43 2.13 27.11
CA ILE A 115 7.99 1.18 28.13
C ILE A 115 8.97 1.14 29.33
N TYR A 116 10.24 1.45 29.10
CA TYR A 116 11.23 1.64 30.18
C TYR A 116 11.62 3.12 30.27
N PRO A 117 10.98 3.93 31.13
CA PRO A 117 11.56 5.20 31.51
C PRO A 117 12.90 4.90 32.18
N ASN A 118 13.97 5.49 31.63
CA ASN A 118 15.30 5.69 32.23
C ASN A 118 15.55 4.87 33.50
N HIS A 119 16.14 3.70 33.38
CA HIS A 119 16.92 3.17 34.50
C HIS A 119 18.25 3.89 34.50
N SER A 120 18.25 5.06 35.13
CA SER A 120 19.46 5.67 35.66
C SER A 120 19.93 4.80 36.82
N ILE A 121 21.08 4.13 36.64
CA ILE A 121 21.99 3.78 37.74
C ILE A 121 23.36 4.25 37.31
#